data_AF-A0A8H7GAH4-F1
#
_entry.id   AF-A0A8H7GAH4-F1
#
_cell.length_a   1.000
_cell.length_b   1.000
_cell.length_c   1.000
_cell.angle_alpha   90.00
_cell.angle_beta   90.00
_cell.angle_gamma   90.00
#
_symmetry.space_group_name_H-M   'P 1'
#
loop_
_entity.id
_entity.type
_entity.pdbx_description
1 polymer ?
#
loop_
_entity_poly.entity_id
_entity_poly.type
_entity_poly.pdbx_seq_one_letter_code
_entity_poly.pdbx_strand_id
1 'polypeptide(L)'
;MATVYPHNHPNMAGQPFALQEYYSTYYRNGSLLLLVLPISRHTQNIIKSEGHIASLTMASPQPAARNARVSLAGNVTIFWDADNVPEESAMKAFYLAQHPDAKRWLPNDDGAAHIVDLGARTTLGVYPWISTSVAPPNEVSRGG
;
A
#
# COMPACT_ATOMS: atom_id res chain seq x y z
N MET A 1 0.56 2.06 4.85
CA MET A 1 -0.77 1.81 4.28
C MET A 1 -1.84 2.43 5.17
N ALA A 2 -2.84 3.08 4.58
CA ALA A 2 -4.04 3.57 5.26
C ALA A 2 -5.29 2.93 4.64
N THR A 3 -6.26 2.66 5.50
CA THR A 3 -7.54 2.00 5.22
C THR A 3 -8.64 2.67 6.03
N VAL A 4 -9.89 2.29 5.80
CA VAL A 4 -11.03 2.78 6.57
C VAL A 4 -11.73 1.60 7.21
N TYR A 5 -12.13 1.75 8.48
CA TYR A 5 -12.95 0.75 9.15
C TYR A 5 -14.32 0.59 8.44
N PRO A 6 -14.82 -0.65 8.28
CA PRO A 6 -16.07 -0.89 7.56
C PRO A 6 -17.27 -0.25 8.28
N HIS A 7 -18.34 0.03 7.52
CA HIS A 7 -19.53 0.72 8.02
C HIS A 7 -20.24 0.00 9.17
N ASN A 8 -20.05 -1.32 9.30
CA ASN A 8 -20.61 -2.13 10.37
C ASN A 8 -19.69 -2.29 11.59
N HIS A 9 -18.56 -1.57 11.65
CA HIS A 9 -17.66 -1.65 12.81
C HIS A 9 -18.29 -0.97 14.03
N PRO A 10 -18.34 -1.62 15.22
CA PRO A 10 -19.17 -1.18 16.34
C PRO A 10 -18.91 0.25 16.82
N ASN A 11 -17.63 0.66 16.90
CA ASN A 11 -17.23 1.94 17.49
C ASN A 11 -16.38 2.83 16.57
N MET A 12 -16.00 2.35 15.38
CA MET A 12 -14.99 3.01 14.54
C MET A 12 -15.40 3.07 13.06
N ALA A 13 -16.66 2.81 12.73
CA ALA A 13 -17.14 2.86 11.35
C ALA A 13 -16.72 4.17 10.65
N GLY A 14 -16.12 4.05 9.46
CA GLY A 14 -15.68 5.22 8.67
C GLY A 14 -14.39 5.90 9.18
N GLN A 15 -13.83 5.49 10.32
CA GLN A 15 -12.59 6.09 10.82
C GLN A 15 -11.38 5.58 10.01
N PRO A 16 -10.38 6.44 9.75
CA PRO A 16 -9.16 6.01 9.10
C PRO A 16 -8.27 5.20 10.06
N PHE A 17 -7.59 4.20 9.51
CA PHE A 17 -6.59 3.41 10.20
C PHE A 17 -5.35 3.28 9.32
N ALA A 18 -4.17 3.58 9.88
CA ALA A 18 -2.92 3.51 9.15
C ALA A 18 -1.81 2.82 9.94
N LEU A 19 -1.04 1.99 9.25
CA LEU A 19 0.19 1.37 9.74
C LEU A 19 1.28 1.40 8.67
N GLN A 20 2.53 1.24 9.08
CA GLN A 20 3.63 1.02 8.14
C GLN A 20 3.51 -0.38 7.53
N GLU A 21 3.86 -0.50 6.26
CA GLU A 21 3.80 -1.75 5.52
C GLU A 21 5.00 -1.85 4.58
N TYR A 22 5.57 -3.05 4.46
CA TYR A 22 6.61 -3.30 3.47
C TYR A 22 5.99 -3.48 2.09
N TYR A 23 6.73 -3.06 1.06
CA TYR A 23 6.32 -3.17 -0.32
C TYR A 23 7.51 -3.47 -1.20
N SER A 24 7.29 -4.13 -2.33
CA SER A 24 8.30 -4.27 -3.37
C SER A 24 7.80 -3.77 -4.72
N THR A 25 8.76 -3.36 -5.54
CA THR A 25 8.56 -2.82 -6.89
C THR A 25 8.61 -3.90 -7.97
N TYR A 26 8.19 -5.13 -7.64
CA TYR A 26 8.24 -6.29 -8.54
C TYR A 26 7.53 -6.02 -9.89
N TYR A 27 6.36 -5.38 -9.85
CA TYR A 27 5.62 -5.06 -11.07
C TYR A 27 6.17 -3.79 -11.73
N ARG A 28 6.47 -3.89 -13.04
CA ARG A 28 6.97 -2.76 -13.84
C ARG A 28 5.90 -1.73 -14.23
N ASN A 29 4.63 -2.04 -14.00
CA ASN A 29 3.50 -1.17 -14.33
C ASN A 29 3.13 -0.18 -13.22
N GLY A 30 3.94 -0.06 -12.16
CA GLY A 30 3.68 0.82 -11.02
C GLY A 30 2.79 0.22 -9.93
N SER A 31 2.30 -1.01 -10.10
CA SER A 31 1.67 -1.76 -9.02
C SER A 31 2.70 -2.14 -7.96
N LEU A 32 2.28 -2.20 -6.70
CA LEU A 32 3.12 -2.66 -5.61
C LEU A 32 2.76 -4.09 -5.23
N LEU A 33 3.78 -4.89 -4.93
CA LEU A 33 3.64 -6.19 -4.29
C LEU A 33 3.78 -5.99 -2.78
N LEU A 34 2.82 -6.52 -2.03
CA LEU A 34 2.77 -6.41 -0.57
C LEU A 34 2.71 -7.79 0.07
N LEU A 35 3.36 -7.92 1.22
CA LEU A 35 3.13 -9.02 2.15
C LEU A 35 2.06 -8.57 3.14
N VAL A 36 0.91 -9.23 3.17
CA VAL A 36 -0.20 -8.85 4.07
C VAL A 36 -0.48 -9.97 5.06
N LEU A 37 -0.70 -9.59 6.32
CA LEU A 37 -1.01 -10.54 7.38
C LEU A 37 -2.53 -10.52 7.64
N PRO A 38 -3.24 -11.66 7.57
CA PRO A 38 -4.69 -11.71 7.82
C PRO A 38 -5.11 -11.20 9.20
N ILE A 39 -4.22 -11.34 10.19
CA ILE A 39 -4.44 -10.83 11.56
C ILE A 39 -4.36 -9.29 11.65
N SER A 40 -3.76 -8.62 10.67
CA SER A 40 -3.55 -7.17 10.71
C SER A 40 -4.84 -6.41 10.48
N ARG A 41 -4.99 -5.28 11.19
CA ARG A 41 -6.23 -4.48 11.12
C ARG A 41 -6.47 -3.89 9.73
N HIS A 42 -5.43 -3.41 9.04
CA HIS A 42 -5.58 -2.85 7.70
C HIS A 42 -6.03 -3.94 6.70
N THR A 43 -5.54 -5.17 6.82
CA THR A 43 -5.96 -6.29 5.96
C THR A 43 -7.42 -6.65 6.23
N GLN A 44 -7.84 -6.75 7.50
CA GLN A 44 -9.24 -6.96 7.84
C GLN A 44 -10.16 -5.85 7.31
N ASN A 45 -9.71 -4.59 7.31
CA ASN A 45 -10.47 -3.47 6.77
C ASN A 45 -10.60 -3.59 5.24
N ILE A 46 -9.51 -3.93 4.54
CA ILE A 46 -9.52 -4.16 3.08
C ILE A 46 -10.51 -5.26 2.71
N ILE A 47 -10.43 -6.43 3.35
CA ILE A 47 -11.32 -7.58 3.08
C ILE A 47 -12.79 -7.22 3.28
N LYS A 48 -13.09 -6.42 4.30
CA LYS A 48 -14.48 -6.06 4.65
C LYS A 48 -15.00 -4.86 3.86
N SER A 49 -14.21 -4.28 2.98
CA SER A 49 -14.62 -3.17 2.11
C SER A 49 -14.96 -3.70 0.72
N GLU A 50 -16.11 -3.28 0.16
CA GLU A 50 -16.58 -3.75 -1.15
C GLU A 50 -15.53 -3.51 -2.27
N GLY A 51 -14.81 -2.40 -2.18
CA GLY A 51 -13.79 -2.02 -3.16
C GLY A 51 -12.36 -2.50 -2.83
N HIS A 52 -12.11 -3.14 -1.70
CA HIS A 52 -10.76 -3.48 -1.25
C HIS A 52 -9.79 -2.28 -1.29
N ILE A 53 -10.24 -1.12 -0.83
CA ILE A 53 -9.54 0.15 -1.06
C ILE A 53 -8.48 0.38 0.02
N ALA A 54 -7.29 0.76 -0.42
CA ALA A 54 -6.24 1.25 0.46
C ALA A 54 -5.49 2.41 -0.19
N SER A 55 -4.79 3.16 0.65
CA SER A 55 -3.77 4.10 0.18
C SER A 55 -2.41 3.78 0.79
N LEU A 56 -1.33 4.07 0.06
CA LEU A 56 0.03 3.88 0.51
C LEU A 56 0.87 5.08 0.10
N THR A 57 1.55 5.67 1.07
CA THR A 57 2.42 6.82 0.85
C THR A 57 3.87 6.40 1.00
N MET A 58 4.67 6.71 -0.02
CA MET A 58 6.11 6.50 -0.04
C MET A 58 6.80 7.86 0.06
N ALA A 59 7.90 7.89 0.81
CA ALA A 59 8.76 9.05 0.97
C ALA A 59 10.21 8.64 0.74
N SER A 60 11.09 9.64 0.55
CA SER A 60 12.53 9.37 0.54
C SER A 60 12.99 8.78 1.89
N PRO A 61 14.10 8.02 1.92
CA PRO A 61 14.61 7.38 3.14
C PRO A 61 14.86 8.35 4.31
N GLN A 62 15.08 9.64 4.00
CA GLN A 62 15.18 10.72 4.98
C GLN A 62 13.89 11.55 4.91
N PRO A 63 12.83 11.15 5.61
CA PRO A 63 11.55 11.84 5.53
C PRO A 63 11.69 13.25 6.13
N ALA A 64 11.61 14.26 5.27
CA ALA A 64 11.50 15.66 5.66
C ALA A 64 10.25 16.24 4.99
N ALA A 65 9.62 17.24 5.62
CA ALA A 65 8.43 17.88 5.05
C ALA A 65 8.69 18.51 3.67
N ARG A 66 9.93 18.93 3.41
CA ARG A 66 10.39 19.49 2.13
C ARG A 66 10.62 18.45 1.02
N ASN A 67 10.65 17.16 1.36
CA ASN A 67 10.95 16.11 0.39
C ASN A 67 9.67 15.60 -0.28
N ALA A 68 9.79 15.25 -1.55
CA ALA A 68 8.68 14.70 -2.32
C ALA A 68 8.12 13.43 -1.66
N ARG A 69 6.81 13.27 -1.79
CA ARG A 69 6.07 12.08 -1.36
C ARG A 69 5.14 11.67 -2.50
N VAL A 70 4.99 10.37 -2.66
CA VAL A 70 4.04 9.79 -3.61
C VAL A 70 2.98 9.06 -2.81
N SER A 71 1.72 9.45 -2.98
CA SER A 71 0.58 8.73 -2.41
C SER A 71 -0.14 7.98 -3.52
N LEU A 72 -0.29 6.68 -3.33
CA LEU A 72 -0.99 5.78 -4.22
C LEU A 72 -2.30 5.40 -3.55
N ALA A 73 -3.42 5.51 -4.25
CA ALA A 73 -4.72 5.07 -3.78
C ALA A 73 -5.37 4.18 -4.84
N GLY A 74 -5.98 3.07 -4.41
CA GLY A 74 -6.59 2.13 -5.34
C GLY A 74 -7.02 0.83 -4.68
N ASN A 75 -7.29 -0.16 -5.52
CA ASN A 75 -7.82 -1.44 -5.11
C ASN A 75 -6.69 -2.44 -4.82
N VAL A 76 -6.86 -3.19 -3.75
CA VAL A 76 -5.97 -4.27 -3.34
C VAL A 76 -6.58 -5.60 -3.77
N THR A 77 -5.82 -6.39 -4.53
CA THR A 77 -6.17 -7.76 -4.93
C THR A 77 -5.37 -8.73 -4.06
N ILE A 78 -6.00 -9.48 -3.17
CA ILE A 78 -5.33 -10.42 -2.27
C ILE A 78 -5.38 -11.82 -2.90
N PHE A 79 -4.25 -12.52 -3.01
CA PHE A 79 -4.25 -13.95 -3.34
C PHE A 79 -4.38 -14.77 -2.04
N TRP A 80 -5.54 -15.39 -1.87
CA TRP A 80 -5.91 -16.18 -0.69
C TRP A 80 -5.39 -17.61 -0.70
N ASP A 81 -4.97 -18.07 -1.87
CA ASP A 81 -4.52 -19.43 -2.10
C ASP A 81 -3.13 -19.36 -2.71
N ALA A 82 -2.15 -19.81 -1.92
CA ALA A 82 -0.75 -19.80 -2.31
C ALA A 82 -0.51 -20.64 -3.58
N ASP A 83 -1.32 -21.69 -3.80
CA ASP A 83 -1.22 -22.56 -4.98
C ASP A 83 -1.73 -21.85 -6.26
N ASN A 84 -2.45 -20.73 -6.10
CA ASN A 84 -3.02 -19.93 -7.18
C ASN A 84 -2.35 -18.56 -7.34
N VAL A 85 -1.17 -18.35 -6.74
CA VAL A 85 -0.39 -17.12 -6.93
C VAL A 85 0.41 -17.22 -8.23
N PRO A 86 0.17 -16.32 -9.21
CA PRO A 86 0.98 -16.29 -10.43
C PRO A 86 2.43 -15.97 -10.07
N GLU A 87 3.38 -16.74 -10.63
CA GLU A 87 4.82 -16.49 -10.48
C GLU A 87 5.28 -16.42 -9.00
N GLU A 88 4.63 -17.17 -8.10
CA GLU A 88 4.85 -17.13 -6.64
C GLU A 88 6.34 -17.15 -6.25
N SER A 89 7.10 -18.09 -6.79
CA SER A 89 8.54 -18.24 -6.52
C SER A 89 9.35 -17.00 -6.92
N ALA A 90 9.02 -16.37 -8.05
CA ALA A 90 9.72 -15.17 -8.52
C ALA A 90 9.35 -13.95 -7.67
N MET A 91 8.07 -13.82 -7.30
CA MET A 91 7.60 -12.78 -6.38
C MET A 91 8.27 -12.89 -5.01
N LYS A 92 8.31 -14.08 -4.42
CA LYS A 92 9.00 -14.36 -3.14
C LYS A 92 10.48 -14.02 -3.20
N ALA A 93 11.18 -14.51 -4.23
CA ALA A 93 12.60 -14.24 -4.41
C ALA A 93 12.90 -12.74 -4.53
N PHE A 94 12.11 -12.01 -5.31
CA PHE A 94 12.27 -10.56 -5.48
C PHE A 94 11.94 -9.79 -4.18
N TYR A 95 10.87 -10.19 -3.49
CA TYR A 95 10.48 -9.56 -2.23
C TYR A 95 11.57 -9.70 -1.17
N LEU A 96 12.16 -10.91 -1.02
CA LEU A 96 13.26 -11.14 -0.08
C LEU A 96 14.56 -10.43 -0.46
N ALA A 97 14.80 -10.22 -1.75
CA ALA A 97 15.97 -9.44 -2.18
C ALA A 97 15.87 -7.97 -1.70
N GLN A 98 14.65 -7.42 -1.56
CA GLN A 98 14.42 -6.09 -1.00
C GLN A 98 14.28 -6.10 0.53
N HIS A 99 13.68 -7.15 1.10
CA HIS A 99 13.37 -7.27 2.52
C HIS A 99 13.85 -8.63 3.08
N PRO A 100 15.17 -8.80 3.33
CA PRO A 100 15.73 -10.08 3.76
C PRO A 100 15.19 -10.57 5.12
N ASP A 101 14.77 -9.64 5.97
CA ASP A 101 14.17 -9.89 7.28
C ASP A 101 12.74 -10.46 7.19
N ALA A 102 12.08 -10.33 6.03
CA ALA A 102 10.76 -10.91 5.77
C ALA A 102 10.78 -12.44 5.62
N LYS A 103 11.96 -13.09 5.61
CA LYS A 103 12.12 -14.53 5.32
C LYS A 103 11.17 -15.44 6.11
N ARG A 104 11.04 -15.22 7.42
CA ARG A 104 10.20 -16.04 8.31
C ARG A 104 8.70 -15.70 8.27
N TRP A 105 8.34 -14.73 7.44
CA TRP A 105 6.98 -14.21 7.31
C TRP A 105 6.39 -14.54 5.94
N LEU A 106 7.12 -15.26 5.08
CA LEU A 106 6.59 -15.69 3.81
C LEU A 106 5.64 -16.90 3.97
N PRO A 107 4.61 -16.99 3.12
CA PRO A 107 3.73 -18.15 3.01
C PRO A 107 4.50 -19.43 2.65
N ASN A 108 4.03 -20.56 3.18
CA ASN A 108 4.56 -21.90 2.94
C ASN A 108 6.04 -22.10 3.32
N ASP A 109 6.56 -21.32 4.29
CA ASP A 109 7.78 -21.69 5.01
C ASP A 109 7.38 -22.56 6.21
N ASP A 110 7.84 -23.81 6.24
CA ASP A 110 7.58 -24.78 7.32
C ASP A 110 8.04 -24.29 8.71
N GLY A 111 8.89 -23.23 8.74
CA GLY A 111 9.33 -22.54 9.95
C GLY A 111 8.64 -21.19 10.23
N ALA A 112 7.61 -20.80 9.46
CA ALA A 112 6.91 -19.53 9.66
C ALA A 112 6.12 -19.51 10.98
N ALA A 113 6.15 -18.37 11.66
CA ALA A 113 5.47 -18.21 12.94
C ALA A 113 3.93 -18.15 12.83
N HIS A 114 3.38 -17.94 11.61
CA HIS A 114 1.94 -17.72 11.37
C HIS A 114 1.51 -18.20 9.97
N ILE A 115 0.20 -18.39 9.79
CA ILE A 115 -0.43 -18.53 8.48
C ILE A 115 -0.39 -17.15 7.80
N VAL A 116 0.26 -17.06 6.65
CA VAL A 116 0.43 -15.83 5.87
C VAL A 116 -0.05 -16.08 4.44
N ASP A 117 -0.75 -15.11 3.85
CA ASP A 117 -1.19 -15.16 2.45
C ASP A 117 -0.25 -14.29 1.60
N LEU A 118 0.26 -14.81 0.47
CA LEU A 118 1.11 -14.01 -0.42
C LEU A 118 0.24 -13.09 -1.25
N GLY A 119 0.75 -11.89 -1.51
CA GLY A 119 0.42 -11.17 -2.73
C GLY A 119 -0.94 -10.49 -2.68
N ALA A 120 -0.99 -9.46 -1.85
CA ALA A 120 -1.80 -8.31 -2.19
C ALA A 120 -1.15 -7.59 -3.40
N ARG A 121 -1.68 -7.76 -4.61
CA ARG A 121 -1.42 -6.86 -5.75
C ARG A 121 -2.29 -5.62 -5.59
N THR A 122 -1.68 -4.48 -5.30
CA THR A 122 -2.45 -3.23 -5.32
C THR A 122 -2.38 -2.62 -6.72
N THR A 123 -3.51 -2.61 -7.43
CA THR A 123 -3.64 -1.88 -8.69
C THR A 123 -3.99 -0.44 -8.33
N LEU A 124 -3.07 0.48 -8.65
CA LEU A 124 -3.09 1.84 -8.14
C LEU A 124 -3.26 2.83 -9.28
N GLY A 125 -4.20 3.78 -9.08
CA GLY A 125 -4.18 5.03 -9.83
C GLY A 125 -3.07 5.91 -9.26
N VAL A 126 -2.17 6.37 -10.12
CA VAL A 126 -1.15 7.35 -9.72
C VAL A 126 -1.83 8.71 -9.62
N TYR A 127 -1.90 9.26 -8.41
CA TYR A 127 -2.22 10.67 -8.20
C TYR A 127 -0.90 11.40 -7.92
N PRO A 128 -0.31 12.12 -8.90
CA PRO A 128 0.79 13.00 -8.60
C PRO A 128 0.25 14.15 -7.74
N TRP A 129 0.49 14.11 -6.44
CA TRP A 129 0.31 15.31 -5.61
C TRP A 129 1.54 16.20 -5.76
N ILE A 130 1.57 16.94 -6.87
CA ILE A 130 2.27 18.22 -6.95
C ILE A 130 1.17 19.26 -7.12
N SER A 131 0.56 19.68 -6.00
CA SER A 131 0.02 21.03 -5.93
C SER A 131 1.19 21.95 -5.63
N THR A 132 1.92 22.36 -6.67
CA THR A 132 2.42 23.73 -6.66
C THR A 132 1.22 24.58 -7.04
N SER A 133 0.50 25.10 -6.04
CA SER A 133 -0.20 26.35 -6.25
C SER A 133 0.88 27.39 -6.57
N VAL A 134 1.20 27.55 -7.86
CA VAL A 134 1.69 28.83 -8.33
C VAL A 134 0.50 29.75 -8.11
N ALA A 135 0.55 30.56 -7.04
CA ALA A 135 -0.36 31.68 -6.93
C ALA A 135 -0.24 32.45 -8.26
N PRO A 136 -1.35 32.75 -8.96
CA PRO A 136 -1.26 33.63 -10.11
C PRO A 136 -0.58 34.91 -9.62
N PRO A 137 0.44 35.44 -10.33
CA PRO A 137 0.97 36.74 -9.98
C PRO A 137 -0.20 37.70 -10.02
N ASN A 138 -0.49 38.33 -8.87
CA ASN A 138 -1.48 39.38 -8.79
C ASN A 138 -1.22 40.35 -9.94
N GLU A 139 -2.19 40.44 -10.86
CA GLU A 139 -2.27 41.56 -11.79
C GLU A 139 -2.49 42.82 -10.93
N VAL A 140 -1.39 43.42 -10.50
CA VAL A 140 -1.38 44.83 -10.16
C VAL A 140 -1.42 45.56 -11.48
N SER A 141 -2.63 45.81 -11.98
CA SER A 141 -2.87 46.80 -13.02
C SER A 141 -2.51 48.18 -12.45
N ARG A 142 -1.23 48.57 -12.59
CA ARG A 142 -0.83 49.96 -12.59
C ARG A 142 -0.86 50.43 -14.04
N GLY A 143 -1.83 51.30 -14.35
CA GLY A 143 -1.89 52.03 -15.61
C GLY A 143 -3.22 52.75 -15.78
N GLY A 144 -3.22 54.07 -15.55
CA GLY A 144 -4.36 54.97 -15.73
C GLY A 144 -4.27 56.17 -14.81
#